data_AF-A0A7Y8M7S9-F1
#
_entry.id   AF-A0A7Y8M7S9-F1
#
_cell.length_a   1.000
_cell.length_b   1.000
_cell.length_c   1.000
_cell.angle_alpha   90.00
_cell.angle_beta   90.00
_cell.angle_gamma   90.00
#
_symmetry.space_group_name_H-M   'P 1'
#
loop_
_entity.id
_entity.type
_entity.pdbx_description
1 polymer ?
#
loop_
_entity_poly.entity_id
_entity_poly.type
_entity_poly.pdbx_seq_one_letter_code
_entity_poly.pdbx_strand_id
1 'polypeptide(L)'
;MLQTVTEPTESRSIADMPASTSAETPYADYKLIRRNGAVVGFEPNKIAIAMTKAFIAVQGGQAAASARIRELVEALTQQVVAALIRRQPGGGTFHIEDVQDQVELALMRSGEHEVARAYVLYREKRHAEREAQKAAQKAAGVADQVIHVFEDGQKKPLDLARLAATINAACEGLGQEVKAEPILQTVVRDLYDGVSMEEVEKALILAARAGIEKDPAYTFVTARLLLNSIRHEVLGHAVSQEQMAEEYAAYFASYVKKGIEAELLDERLGQYDLHRLGQALDAGRDLKFGYLGLQTLYDRYFLHIEDRRIELPQAFFMRVAMGLALNEIDREARAIEFYNVLSNFDFMSSTPTLFNSGTRHSQLSSCYLTTVSDDLDGIYQAIKENALLQKYAGGLGNDWTPIRALGSRIKGTNGKSQGVVPFLKVVNDTAVAVNQGGKRKGAVCAYLETWHLDIEEFLDLRKNTGDDRRRTHDMNTANWIPDLFMQRVMEGGDWTLFSPNDVPDLHDLYGRAFAEAYTEYERRADRGEIKVFRRIPAQQMWRKMLSMLFETGHPWITFKDPCNIRSPQQHVGV
;
A
#
# COMPACT_ATOMS: atom_id res chain seq x y z
N MET A 1 6.72 -4.37 71.14
CA MET A 1 5.33 -4.75 70.84
C MET A 1 5.40 -6.02 70.01
N LEU A 2 5.37 -7.21 70.63
CA LEU A 2 4.14 -8.00 70.91
C LEU A 2 3.34 -8.16 69.60
N GLN A 3 3.09 -9.34 69.03
CA GLN A 3 2.96 -10.67 69.63
C GLN A 3 2.97 -11.76 68.52
N THR A 4 3.59 -12.89 68.85
CA THR A 4 3.47 -14.23 68.26
C THR A 4 2.03 -14.74 68.20
N VAL A 5 1.73 -15.75 67.36
CA VAL A 5 1.21 -17.09 67.77
C VAL A 5 0.83 -17.93 66.53
N THR A 6 1.24 -19.19 66.56
CA THR A 6 0.88 -20.31 65.67
C THR A 6 -0.28 -21.14 66.23
N GLU A 7 -1.03 -21.76 65.28
CA GLU A 7 -1.94 -22.94 65.37
C GLU A 7 -3.36 -22.78 65.98
N PRO A 8 -4.36 -23.67 65.71
CA PRO A 8 -4.40 -24.89 64.86
C PRO A 8 -5.66 -25.05 63.94
N THR A 9 -5.68 -26.19 63.23
CA THR A 9 -6.74 -26.85 62.43
C THR A 9 -8.13 -26.97 63.09
N GLU A 10 -9.20 -26.75 62.32
CA GLU A 10 -10.54 -27.34 62.51
C GLU A 10 -11.32 -27.48 61.16
N SER A 11 -12.26 -28.42 61.15
CA SER A 11 -12.95 -29.08 60.04
C SER A 11 -14.15 -28.33 59.44
N ARG A 12 -14.42 -28.49 58.13
CA ARG A 12 -15.73 -28.27 57.45
C ARG A 12 -15.77 -29.15 56.17
N SER A 13 -16.63 -30.15 56.08
CA SER A 13 -18.08 -30.13 55.74
C SER A 13 -18.34 -30.25 54.23
N ILE A 14 -19.06 -31.32 53.87
CA ILE A 14 -19.56 -31.71 52.55
C ILE A 14 -20.68 -30.75 52.14
N ALA A 15 -20.41 -29.83 51.22
CA ALA A 15 -21.39 -29.17 50.34
C ALA A 15 -20.66 -28.12 49.49
N ASP A 16 -20.32 -28.47 48.25
CA ASP A 16 -20.38 -27.57 47.08
C ASP A 16 -19.84 -28.31 45.85
N MET A 17 -20.75 -28.90 45.10
CA MET A 17 -20.53 -29.27 43.71
C MET A 17 -20.95 -28.08 42.84
N PRO A 18 -20.04 -27.40 42.13
CA PRO A 18 -20.45 -26.45 41.10
C PRO A 18 -20.98 -27.22 39.88
N ALA A 19 -22.12 -26.75 39.39
CA ALA A 19 -22.83 -27.21 38.21
C ALA A 19 -21.93 -27.26 36.97
N SER A 20 -22.19 -28.25 36.11
CA SER A 20 -21.50 -28.47 34.83
C SER A 20 -21.51 -27.23 33.94
N THR A 21 -20.35 -26.62 33.76
CA THR A 21 -20.09 -25.67 32.67
C THR A 21 -20.17 -26.40 31.33
N SER A 22 -21.05 -25.94 30.46
CA SER A 22 -21.08 -26.30 29.04
C SER A 22 -19.71 -26.04 28.41
N ALA A 23 -19.06 -27.08 27.91
CA ALA A 23 -17.76 -26.97 27.24
C ALA A 23 -17.88 -26.10 25.99
N GLU A 24 -17.20 -24.95 25.99
CA GLU A 24 -16.94 -24.17 24.77
C GLU A 24 -16.17 -25.06 23.79
N THR A 25 -16.71 -25.22 22.58
CA THR A 25 -16.06 -26.03 21.56
C THR A 25 -14.93 -25.20 20.94
N PRO A 26 -13.66 -25.68 20.91
CA PRO A 26 -12.49 -24.92 20.46
C PRO A 26 -12.49 -24.52 18.97
N TYR A 27 -13.61 -24.77 18.27
CA TYR A 27 -13.80 -24.50 16.85
C TYR A 27 -15.06 -23.68 16.55
N ALA A 28 -15.64 -23.01 17.56
CA ALA A 28 -16.89 -22.26 17.42
C ALA A 28 -16.81 -21.15 16.34
N ASP A 29 -15.63 -20.57 16.13
CA ASP A 29 -15.37 -19.50 15.16
C ASP A 29 -15.14 -20.01 13.72
N TYR A 30 -15.21 -21.34 13.49
CA TYR A 30 -15.04 -21.94 12.18
C TYR A 30 -16.34 -22.53 11.63
N LYS A 31 -16.59 -22.24 10.36
CA LYS A 31 -17.80 -22.70 9.65
C LYS A 31 -17.43 -23.50 8.41
N LEU A 32 -18.30 -24.40 8.00
CA LEU A 32 -18.16 -25.23 6.80
C LEU A 32 -19.31 -24.92 5.82
N ILE A 33 -18.96 -24.57 4.59
CA ILE A 33 -19.89 -24.42 3.48
C ILE A 33 -20.09 -25.81 2.87
N ARG A 34 -21.31 -26.34 2.99
CA ARG A 34 -21.68 -27.61 2.35
C ARG A 34 -21.89 -27.41 0.85
N ARG A 35 -21.85 -28.52 0.09
CA ARG A 35 -22.10 -28.55 -1.36
C ARG A 35 -23.46 -27.97 -1.79
N ASN A 36 -24.37 -27.76 -0.85
CA ASN A 36 -25.71 -27.20 -1.05
C ASN A 36 -25.81 -25.75 -0.52
N GLY A 37 -24.69 -25.03 -0.41
CA GLY A 37 -24.62 -23.64 0.07
C GLY A 37 -24.89 -23.42 1.55
N ALA A 38 -25.33 -24.46 2.28
CA ALA A 38 -25.65 -24.34 3.69
C ALA A 38 -24.37 -24.22 4.54
N VAL A 39 -24.32 -23.18 5.37
CA VAL A 39 -23.25 -22.96 6.33
C VAL A 39 -23.56 -23.69 7.63
N VAL A 40 -22.64 -24.56 8.07
CA VAL A 40 -22.77 -25.31 9.32
C VAL A 40 -21.53 -25.15 10.20
N GLY A 41 -21.65 -25.42 11.51
CA GLY A 41 -20.48 -25.43 12.40
C GLY A 41 -19.42 -26.45 11.96
N PHE A 42 -18.15 -26.08 12.09
CA PHE A 42 -17.04 -26.97 11.79
C PHE A 42 -16.90 -28.06 12.87
N GLU A 43 -17.04 -29.33 12.47
CA GLU A 43 -16.98 -30.48 13.37
C GLU A 43 -15.88 -31.46 12.95
N PRO A 44 -14.70 -31.44 13.59
CA PRO A 44 -13.61 -32.37 13.28
C PRO A 44 -13.99 -33.85 13.37
N ASN A 45 -14.95 -34.22 14.22
CA ASN A 45 -15.42 -35.60 14.36
C ASN A 45 -15.97 -36.16 13.03
N LYS A 46 -16.54 -35.33 12.15
CA LYS A 46 -17.00 -35.77 10.83
C LYS A 46 -15.85 -36.19 9.91
N ILE A 47 -14.67 -35.58 10.07
CA ILE A 47 -13.45 -35.97 9.37
C ILE A 47 -12.98 -37.34 9.86
N ALA A 48 -12.88 -37.52 11.18
CA ALA A 48 -12.50 -38.80 11.79
C ALA A 48 -13.42 -39.96 11.36
N ILE A 49 -14.74 -39.72 11.28
CA ILE A 49 -15.71 -40.71 10.80
C ILE A 49 -15.46 -41.06 9.32
N ALA A 50 -15.20 -40.06 8.48
CA ALA A 50 -14.94 -40.28 7.06
C ALA A 50 -13.65 -41.09 6.83
N MET A 51 -12.59 -40.76 7.57
CA MET A 51 -11.31 -41.48 7.52
C MET A 51 -11.47 -42.92 8.03
N THR A 52 -12.15 -43.11 9.16
CA THR A 52 -12.45 -44.45 9.70
C THR A 52 -13.17 -45.34 8.68
N LYS A 53 -14.16 -44.79 7.97
CA LYS A 53 -14.87 -45.52 6.90
C LYS A 53 -13.93 -45.94 5.77
N ALA A 54 -12.95 -45.11 5.42
CA ALA A 54 -11.96 -45.43 4.40
C ALA A 54 -11.05 -46.59 4.82
N PHE A 55 -10.57 -46.57 6.08
CA PHE A 55 -9.77 -47.66 6.64
C PHE A 55 -10.57 -48.97 6.70
N ILE A 56 -11.84 -48.93 7.14
CA ILE A 56 -12.72 -50.12 7.16
C ILE A 56 -12.96 -50.67 5.75
N ALA A 57 -13.10 -49.80 4.74
CA ALA A 57 -13.34 -50.22 3.36
C ALA A 57 -12.16 -51.02 2.78
N VAL A 58 -10.92 -50.76 3.22
CA VAL A 58 -9.71 -51.45 2.74
C VAL A 58 -9.35 -52.64 3.63
N GLN A 59 -9.40 -52.47 4.95
CA GLN A 59 -8.88 -53.45 5.92
C GLN A 59 -9.97 -54.36 6.54
N GLY A 60 -11.24 -54.19 6.14
CA GLY A 60 -12.37 -55.01 6.59
C GLY A 60 -12.89 -54.67 7.99
N GLY A 61 -13.92 -55.38 8.45
CA GLY A 61 -14.63 -55.07 9.70
C GLY A 61 -13.79 -55.16 10.98
N GLN A 62 -12.67 -55.89 10.97
CA GLN A 62 -11.73 -55.95 12.11
C GLN A 62 -11.01 -54.62 12.35
N ALA A 63 -10.95 -53.74 11.34
CA ALA A 63 -10.40 -52.39 11.47
C ALA A 63 -11.23 -51.50 12.40
N ALA A 64 -12.54 -51.75 12.52
CA ALA A 64 -13.45 -50.93 13.32
C ALA A 64 -13.15 -50.99 14.84
N ALA A 65 -12.53 -52.08 15.32
CA ALA A 65 -12.18 -52.27 16.74
C ALA A 65 -10.69 -52.00 17.05
N SER A 66 -9.86 -51.75 16.03
CA SER A 66 -8.41 -51.60 16.18
C SER A 66 -8.05 -50.30 16.93
N ALA A 67 -7.31 -50.42 18.03
CA ALA A 67 -6.77 -49.26 18.76
C ALA A 67 -5.78 -48.46 17.89
N ARG A 68 -4.91 -49.17 17.16
CA ARG A 68 -3.93 -48.58 16.23
C ARG A 68 -4.59 -47.70 15.16
N ILE A 69 -5.73 -48.13 14.60
CA ILE A 69 -6.42 -47.36 13.55
C ILE A 69 -7.10 -46.13 14.14
N ARG A 70 -7.66 -46.24 15.34
CA ARG A 70 -8.26 -45.09 16.04
C ARG A 70 -7.21 -44.00 16.33
N GLU A 71 -6.06 -44.38 16.86
CA GLU A 71 -4.94 -43.45 17.11
C GLU A 71 -4.43 -42.81 15.81
N LEU A 72 -4.30 -43.59 14.74
CA LEU A 72 -3.86 -43.09 13.44
C LEU A 72 -4.89 -42.11 12.83
N VAL A 73 -6.18 -42.45 12.86
CA VAL A 73 -7.25 -41.56 12.37
C VAL A 73 -7.32 -40.27 13.17
N GLU A 74 -7.14 -40.34 14.49
CA GLU A 74 -7.11 -39.16 15.35
C GLU A 74 -5.93 -38.25 15.00
N ALA A 75 -4.72 -38.81 14.86
CA ALA A 75 -3.53 -38.05 14.47
C ALA A 75 -3.68 -37.39 13.09
N LEU A 76 -4.22 -38.11 12.10
CA LEU A 76 -4.46 -37.55 10.77
C LEU A 76 -5.55 -36.49 10.76
N THR A 77 -6.60 -36.68 11.56
CA THR A 77 -7.66 -35.67 11.72
C THR A 77 -7.10 -34.39 12.31
N GLN A 78 -6.23 -34.47 13.33
CA GLN A 78 -5.56 -33.30 13.89
C GLN A 78 -4.66 -32.60 12.86
N GLN A 79 -3.95 -33.33 12.02
CA GLN A 79 -3.13 -32.74 10.94
C GLN A 79 -3.99 -31.98 9.92
N VAL A 80 -5.14 -32.54 9.52
CA VAL A 80 -6.09 -31.88 8.60
C VAL A 80 -6.62 -30.59 9.22
N VAL A 81 -7.07 -30.65 10.48
CA VAL A 81 -7.59 -29.48 11.20
C VAL A 81 -6.53 -28.39 11.33
N ALA A 82 -5.31 -28.75 11.72
CA ALA A 82 -4.20 -27.80 11.82
C ALA A 82 -3.87 -27.15 10.47
N ALA A 83 -3.92 -27.90 9.37
CA ALA A 83 -3.66 -27.38 8.02
C ALA A 83 -4.75 -26.39 7.56
N LEU A 84 -6.02 -26.66 7.87
CA LEU A 84 -7.14 -25.76 7.56
C LEU A 84 -7.06 -24.46 8.38
N ILE A 85 -6.85 -24.58 9.69
CA ILE A 85 -6.82 -23.44 10.61
C ILE A 85 -5.60 -22.54 10.39
N ARG A 86 -4.43 -23.11 10.06
CA ARG A 86 -3.20 -22.31 9.81
C ARG A 86 -3.38 -21.28 8.69
N ARG A 87 -4.31 -21.52 7.76
CA ARG A 87 -4.60 -20.58 6.66
C ARG A 87 -5.54 -19.45 7.08
N GLN A 88 -6.26 -19.57 8.20
CA GLN A 88 -7.22 -18.59 8.72
C GLN A 88 -7.19 -18.53 10.26
N PRO A 89 -6.17 -17.89 10.86
CA PRO A 89 -5.96 -17.90 12.32
C PRO A 89 -6.99 -17.11 13.15
N GLY A 90 -7.86 -16.31 12.52
CA GLY A 90 -8.88 -15.49 13.18
C GLY A 90 -10.32 -16.01 13.08
N GLY A 91 -10.51 -17.29 12.72
CA GLY A 91 -11.82 -17.84 12.35
C GLY A 91 -12.14 -17.65 10.86
N GLY A 92 -13.15 -18.38 10.36
CA GLY A 92 -13.55 -18.30 8.95
C GLY A 92 -14.34 -19.49 8.41
N THR A 93 -14.60 -19.48 7.11
CA THR A 93 -15.39 -20.49 6.39
C THR A 93 -14.53 -21.33 5.45
N PHE A 94 -14.69 -22.66 5.49
CA PHE A 94 -14.06 -23.59 4.54
C PHE A 94 -15.10 -24.18 3.59
N HIS A 95 -14.76 -24.39 2.33
CA HIS A 95 -15.60 -25.20 1.45
C HIS A 95 -15.37 -26.69 1.75
N ILE A 96 -16.40 -27.52 1.63
CA ILE A 96 -16.29 -28.94 1.94
C ILE A 96 -15.27 -29.69 1.06
N GLU A 97 -14.99 -29.19 -0.14
CA GLU A 97 -13.92 -29.76 -0.99
C GLU A 97 -12.53 -29.48 -0.41
N ASP A 98 -12.29 -28.33 0.22
CA ASP A 98 -11.01 -28.03 0.86
C ASP A 98 -10.69 -29.05 1.97
N VAL A 99 -11.72 -29.43 2.74
CA VAL A 99 -11.58 -30.46 3.78
C VAL A 99 -11.25 -31.82 3.17
N GLN A 100 -11.88 -32.17 2.04
CA GLN A 100 -11.60 -33.45 1.37
C GLN A 100 -10.20 -33.51 0.80
N ASP A 101 -9.72 -32.42 0.20
CA ASP A 101 -8.36 -32.32 -0.34
C ASP A 101 -7.31 -32.45 0.77
N GLN A 102 -7.56 -31.84 1.94
CA GLN A 102 -6.66 -32.01 3.09
C GLN A 102 -6.68 -33.44 3.64
N VAL A 103 -7.83 -34.13 3.64
CA VAL A 103 -7.92 -35.53 4.06
C VAL A 103 -7.13 -36.45 3.13
N GLU A 104 -7.25 -36.26 1.82
CA GLU A 104 -6.47 -37.01 0.84
C GLU A 104 -4.97 -36.78 1.01
N LEU A 105 -4.57 -35.52 1.17
CA LEU A 105 -3.17 -35.15 1.39
C LEU A 105 -2.60 -35.79 2.67
N ALA A 106 -3.37 -35.80 3.76
CA ALA A 106 -2.97 -36.41 5.02
C ALA A 106 -2.77 -37.93 4.88
N LEU A 107 -3.71 -38.63 4.23
CA LEU A 107 -3.61 -40.07 3.96
C LEU A 107 -2.42 -40.42 3.05
N MET A 108 -2.14 -39.60 2.03
CA MET A 108 -0.99 -39.80 1.15
C MET A 108 0.34 -39.60 1.87
N ARG A 109 0.44 -38.56 2.72
CA ARG A 109 1.67 -38.24 3.47
C ARG A 109 1.97 -39.22 4.59
N SER A 110 0.97 -39.90 5.13
CA SER A 110 1.15 -40.93 6.15
C SER A 110 1.59 -42.29 5.61
N GLY A 111 1.76 -42.41 4.28
CA GLY A 111 2.13 -43.67 3.62
C GLY A 111 0.98 -44.67 3.45
N GLU A 112 -0.26 -44.27 3.78
CA GLU A 112 -1.45 -45.12 3.68
C GLU A 112 -2.04 -45.10 2.25
N HIS A 113 -1.21 -45.45 1.27
CA HIS A 113 -1.50 -45.26 -0.16
C HIS A 113 -2.74 -46.03 -0.64
N GLU A 114 -2.98 -47.24 -0.10
CA GLU A 114 -4.17 -48.03 -0.46
C GLU A 114 -5.46 -47.40 0.07
N VAL A 115 -5.44 -46.87 1.30
CA VAL A 115 -6.57 -46.18 1.91
C VAL A 115 -6.81 -44.84 1.22
N ALA A 116 -5.76 -44.10 0.89
CA ALA A 116 -5.84 -42.87 0.10
C ALA A 116 -6.50 -43.13 -1.27
N ARG A 117 -6.04 -44.16 -2.00
CA ARG A 117 -6.60 -44.55 -3.31
C ARG A 117 -8.08 -44.94 -3.19
N ALA A 118 -8.43 -45.73 -2.18
CA ALA A 118 -9.82 -46.12 -1.94
C ALA A 118 -10.72 -44.91 -1.60
N TYR A 119 -10.20 -43.96 -0.80
CA TYR A 119 -10.89 -42.71 -0.47
C TYR A 119 -11.15 -41.87 -1.72
N VAL A 120 -10.13 -41.67 -2.58
CA VAL A 120 -10.23 -40.90 -3.84
C VAL A 120 -11.24 -41.55 -4.79
N LEU A 121 -11.17 -42.87 -5.00
CA LEU A 121 -12.12 -43.58 -5.88
C LEU A 121 -13.55 -43.52 -5.34
N TYR A 122 -13.74 -43.59 -4.02
CA TYR A 122 -15.05 -43.44 -3.41
C TYR A 122 -15.58 -42.01 -3.54
N ARG A 123 -14.72 -41.00 -3.35
CA ARG A 123 -15.04 -39.58 -3.57
C ARG A 123 -15.48 -39.34 -5.00
N GLU A 124 -14.72 -39.82 -5.98
CA GLU A 124 -14.99 -39.68 -7.41
C GLU A 124 -16.30 -40.38 -7.81
N LYS A 125 -16.51 -41.61 -7.36
CA LYS A 125 -17.78 -42.33 -7.60
C LYS A 125 -18.98 -41.57 -7.04
N ARG A 126 -18.88 -41.03 -5.82
CA ARG A 126 -19.95 -40.21 -5.22
C ARG A 126 -20.10 -38.87 -5.94
N HIS A 127 -19.02 -38.31 -6.48
CA HIS A 127 -19.06 -37.11 -7.31
C HIS A 127 -19.86 -37.40 -8.61
N ALA A 128 -19.52 -38.45 -9.33
CA ALA A 128 -20.22 -38.89 -10.54
C ALA A 128 -21.70 -39.23 -10.30
N GLU A 129 -22.02 -39.95 -9.21
CA GLU A 129 -23.42 -40.24 -8.82
C GLU A 129 -24.21 -38.95 -8.54
N ARG A 130 -23.58 -37.94 -7.95
CA ARG A 130 -24.21 -36.65 -7.66
C ARG A 130 -24.36 -35.78 -8.90
N GLU A 131 -23.38 -35.77 -9.80
CA GLU A 131 -23.50 -35.09 -11.09
C GLU A 131 -24.61 -35.71 -11.94
N ALA A 132 -24.74 -37.05 -11.93
CA ALA A 132 -25.86 -37.74 -12.55
C ALA A 132 -27.20 -37.39 -11.89
N GLN A 133 -27.26 -37.28 -10.55
CA GLN A 133 -28.47 -36.84 -9.83
C GLN A 133 -28.82 -35.37 -10.10
N LYS A 134 -27.83 -34.46 -10.16
CA LYS A 134 -28.02 -33.06 -10.53
C LYS A 134 -28.49 -32.92 -11.97
N ALA A 135 -27.90 -33.65 -12.91
CA ALA A 135 -28.34 -33.70 -14.30
C ALA A 135 -29.78 -34.23 -14.41
N ALA A 136 -30.14 -35.26 -13.63
CA ALA A 136 -31.49 -35.80 -13.58
C ALA A 136 -32.50 -34.83 -12.91
N GLN A 137 -32.11 -34.11 -11.85
CA GLN A 137 -32.92 -33.08 -11.20
C GLN A 137 -33.13 -31.85 -12.10
N LYS A 138 -32.10 -31.46 -12.85
CA LYS A 138 -32.16 -30.40 -13.86
C LYS A 138 -33.07 -30.79 -15.04
N ALA A 139 -33.03 -32.06 -15.46
CA ALA A 139 -33.96 -32.61 -16.44
C ALA A 139 -35.40 -32.75 -15.91
N ALA A 140 -35.58 -32.88 -14.59
CA ALA A 140 -36.87 -32.95 -13.90
C ALA A 140 -37.43 -31.57 -13.47
N GLY A 141 -36.78 -30.46 -13.82
CA GLY A 141 -37.27 -29.10 -13.54
C GLY A 141 -37.19 -28.66 -12.08
N VAL A 142 -36.39 -29.33 -11.24
CA VAL A 142 -36.15 -28.89 -9.86
C VAL A 142 -35.22 -27.66 -9.89
N ALA A 143 -35.72 -26.52 -9.41
CA ALA A 143 -35.00 -25.25 -9.42
C ALA A 143 -33.66 -25.35 -8.68
N ASP A 144 -32.61 -24.73 -9.24
CA ASP A 144 -31.33 -24.53 -8.56
C ASP A 144 -31.57 -23.85 -7.20
N GLN A 145 -30.75 -24.19 -6.20
CA GLN A 145 -30.82 -23.53 -4.90
C GLN A 145 -30.61 -22.03 -5.08
N VAL A 146 -31.66 -21.27 -4.77
CA VAL A 146 -31.63 -19.82 -4.83
C VAL A 146 -30.78 -19.30 -3.67
N ILE A 147 -29.59 -18.79 -3.99
CA ILE A 147 -28.75 -18.05 -3.04
C ILE A 147 -29.49 -16.74 -2.75
N HIS A 148 -29.71 -16.44 -1.48
CA HIS A 148 -30.24 -15.15 -1.08
C HIS A 148 -29.11 -14.23 -0.66
N VAL A 149 -29.24 -12.95 -1.01
CA VAL A 149 -28.30 -11.88 -0.65
C VAL A 149 -28.99 -10.83 0.19
N PHE A 150 -28.21 -10.13 1.02
CA PHE A 150 -28.65 -8.91 1.67
C PHE A 150 -28.26 -7.69 0.84
N GLU A 151 -29.26 -6.95 0.37
CA GLU A 151 -29.12 -5.70 -0.35
C GLU A 151 -29.99 -4.66 0.40
N ASP A 152 -29.40 -3.56 0.85
CA ASP A 152 -30.06 -2.53 1.67
C ASP A 152 -30.79 -3.09 2.92
N GLY A 153 -30.19 -4.09 3.57
CA GLY A 153 -30.74 -4.75 4.76
C GLY A 153 -31.92 -5.70 4.48
N GLN A 154 -32.32 -5.88 3.21
CA GLN A 154 -33.38 -6.81 2.83
C GLN A 154 -32.79 -8.09 2.23
N LYS A 155 -33.31 -9.24 2.67
CA LYS A 155 -32.97 -10.55 2.10
C LYS A 155 -33.75 -10.75 0.79
N LYS A 156 -33.05 -10.81 -0.33
CA LYS A 156 -33.63 -11.03 -1.67
C LYS A 156 -32.93 -12.19 -2.38
N PRO A 157 -33.60 -12.89 -3.31
CA PRO A 157 -32.93 -13.89 -4.14
C PRO A 157 -31.87 -13.21 -5.03
N LEU A 158 -30.70 -13.83 -5.17
CA LEU A 158 -29.64 -13.36 -6.06
C LEU A 158 -30.11 -13.44 -7.51
N ASP A 159 -30.13 -12.29 -8.18
CA ASP A 159 -30.42 -12.21 -9.60
C ASP A 159 -29.17 -12.60 -10.43
N LEU A 160 -29.08 -13.89 -10.73
CA LEU A 160 -28.00 -14.45 -11.57
C LEU A 160 -28.04 -13.91 -13.00
N ALA A 161 -29.21 -13.55 -13.52
CA ALA A 161 -29.34 -13.01 -14.87
C ALA A 161 -28.75 -11.60 -14.93
N ARG A 162 -29.06 -10.76 -13.93
CA ARG A 162 -28.43 -9.44 -13.76
C ARG A 162 -26.92 -9.56 -13.60
N LEU A 163 -26.46 -10.50 -12.77
CA LEU A 163 -25.02 -10.72 -12.54
C LEU A 163 -24.30 -11.12 -13.84
N ALA A 164 -24.86 -12.08 -14.59
CA ALA A 164 -24.33 -12.51 -15.87
C ALA A 164 -24.31 -11.37 -16.89
N ALA A 165 -25.36 -10.54 -16.95
CA ALA A 165 -25.41 -9.38 -17.83
C ALA A 165 -24.29 -8.37 -17.50
N THR A 166 -24.06 -8.08 -16.22
CA THR A 166 -22.98 -7.21 -15.76
C THR A 166 -21.60 -7.71 -16.17
N ILE A 167 -21.32 -9.01 -16.00
CA ILE A 167 -20.03 -9.59 -16.39
C ILE A 167 -19.88 -9.57 -17.92
N ASN A 168 -20.94 -9.89 -18.68
CA ASN A 168 -20.90 -9.86 -20.13
C ASN A 168 -20.61 -8.45 -20.67
N ALA A 169 -21.27 -7.42 -20.11
CA ALA A 169 -20.98 -6.03 -20.45
C ALA A 169 -19.52 -5.66 -20.12
N ALA A 170 -18.99 -6.12 -18.98
CA ALA A 170 -17.59 -5.89 -18.63
C ALA A 170 -16.60 -6.56 -19.62
N CYS A 171 -16.96 -7.69 -20.24
CA CYS A 171 -16.15 -8.40 -21.22
C CYS A 171 -16.23 -7.83 -22.65
N GLU A 172 -17.15 -6.90 -22.93
CA GLU A 172 -17.44 -6.45 -24.28
C GLU A 172 -16.24 -5.77 -24.97
N GLY A 173 -15.97 -6.14 -26.22
CA GLY A 173 -14.92 -5.52 -27.04
C GLY A 173 -13.48 -5.85 -26.63
N LEU A 174 -13.25 -6.87 -25.79
CA LEU A 174 -11.92 -7.24 -25.26
C LEU A 174 -11.29 -8.49 -25.91
N GLY A 175 -11.88 -8.99 -27.01
CA GLY A 175 -11.41 -10.18 -27.73
C GLY A 175 -12.10 -11.48 -27.32
N GLN A 176 -11.77 -12.58 -27.99
CA GLN A 176 -12.47 -13.87 -27.85
C GLN A 176 -11.99 -14.70 -26.64
N GLU A 177 -10.80 -14.42 -26.11
CA GLU A 177 -10.22 -15.12 -24.96
C GLU A 177 -10.79 -14.63 -23.61
N VAL A 178 -11.38 -13.44 -23.61
CA VAL A 178 -12.08 -12.87 -22.45
C VAL A 178 -13.49 -13.43 -22.38
N LYS A 179 -13.76 -14.26 -21.36
CA LYS A 179 -15.02 -14.99 -21.21
C LYS A 179 -15.65 -14.68 -19.87
N ALA A 180 -16.96 -14.39 -19.88
CA ALA A 180 -17.73 -14.12 -18.68
C ALA A 180 -18.00 -15.39 -17.84
N GLU A 181 -18.22 -16.52 -18.52
CA GLU A 181 -18.66 -17.78 -17.89
C GLU A 181 -17.73 -18.27 -16.76
N PRO A 182 -16.39 -18.30 -16.92
CA PRO A 182 -15.51 -18.73 -15.82
C PRO A 182 -15.57 -17.81 -14.59
N ILE A 183 -15.80 -16.52 -14.78
CA ILE A 183 -15.94 -15.54 -13.69
C ILE A 183 -17.23 -15.86 -12.92
N LEU A 184 -18.36 -16.00 -13.63
CA LEU A 184 -19.65 -16.29 -13.02
C LEU A 184 -19.63 -17.62 -12.25
N GLN A 185 -19.07 -18.68 -12.84
CA GLN A 185 -18.95 -19.99 -12.19
C GLN A 185 -18.12 -19.93 -10.91
N THR A 186 -17.01 -19.19 -10.94
CA THR A 186 -16.15 -18.99 -9.76
C THR A 186 -16.91 -18.28 -8.64
N VAL A 187 -17.62 -17.19 -8.97
CA VAL A 187 -18.41 -16.44 -7.99
C VAL A 187 -19.53 -17.30 -7.40
N VAL A 188 -20.37 -17.94 -8.23
CA VAL A 188 -21.50 -18.76 -7.75
C VAL A 188 -21.02 -19.91 -6.86
N ARG A 189 -19.85 -20.50 -7.15
CA ARG A 189 -19.24 -21.54 -6.32
C ARG A 189 -18.84 -21.04 -4.93
N ASP A 190 -18.30 -19.83 -4.86
CA ASP A 190 -17.67 -19.30 -3.65
C ASP A 190 -18.66 -18.52 -2.75
N LEU A 191 -19.85 -18.19 -3.25
CA LEU A 191 -20.92 -17.53 -2.48
C LEU A 191 -21.67 -18.49 -1.54
N TYR A 192 -22.16 -17.96 -0.43
CA TYR A 192 -23.02 -18.64 0.54
C TYR A 192 -24.36 -17.92 0.74
N ASP A 193 -25.38 -18.62 1.25
CA ASP A 193 -26.70 -18.00 1.51
C ASP A 193 -26.61 -16.94 2.62
N GLY A 194 -27.15 -15.76 2.36
CA GLY A 194 -27.11 -14.62 3.28
C GLY A 194 -25.84 -13.77 3.19
N VAL A 195 -25.07 -13.89 2.11
CA VAL A 195 -23.95 -12.98 1.79
C VAL A 195 -24.45 -11.57 1.45
N SER A 196 -23.68 -10.54 1.76
CA SER A 196 -24.03 -9.16 1.39
C SER A 196 -23.81 -8.89 -0.11
N MET A 197 -24.57 -7.98 -0.71
CA MET A 197 -24.37 -7.60 -2.11
C MET A 197 -22.98 -6.97 -2.35
N GLU A 198 -22.43 -6.26 -1.36
CA GLU A 198 -21.07 -5.71 -1.41
C GLU A 198 -19.99 -6.80 -1.49
N GLU A 199 -20.16 -7.90 -0.76
CA GLU A 199 -19.27 -9.07 -0.85
C GLU A 199 -19.40 -9.78 -2.21
N VAL A 200 -20.59 -9.81 -2.81
CA VAL A 200 -20.80 -10.34 -4.17
C VAL A 200 -20.02 -9.51 -5.19
N GLU A 201 -20.07 -8.17 -5.09
CA GLU A 201 -19.30 -7.28 -5.98
C GLU A 201 -17.78 -7.49 -5.83
N LYS A 202 -17.29 -7.60 -4.58
CA LYS A 202 -15.88 -7.91 -4.30
C LYS A 202 -15.48 -9.27 -4.88
N ALA A 203 -16.34 -10.29 -4.77
CA ALA A 203 -16.09 -11.61 -5.34
C ALA A 203 -15.96 -11.56 -6.87
N LEU A 204 -16.79 -10.78 -7.57
CA LEU A 204 -16.67 -10.57 -9.02
C LEU A 204 -15.32 -9.99 -9.41
N ILE A 205 -14.87 -8.95 -8.70
CA ILE A 205 -13.60 -8.27 -8.97
C ILE A 205 -12.45 -9.25 -8.76
N LEU A 206 -12.45 -10.01 -7.65
CA LEU A 206 -11.42 -11.00 -7.35
C LEU A 206 -11.38 -12.14 -8.38
N ALA A 207 -12.54 -12.67 -8.77
CA ALA A 207 -12.66 -13.71 -9.78
C ALA A 207 -12.15 -13.25 -11.15
N ALA A 208 -12.52 -12.04 -11.58
CA ALA A 208 -12.03 -11.44 -12.82
C ALA A 208 -10.52 -11.19 -12.78
N ARG A 209 -9.99 -10.71 -11.63
CA ARG A 209 -8.57 -10.43 -11.45
C ARG A 209 -7.70 -11.67 -11.62
N ALA A 210 -8.16 -12.84 -11.19
CA ALA A 210 -7.46 -14.10 -11.40
C ALA A 210 -7.30 -14.44 -12.91
N GLY A 211 -8.17 -13.91 -13.77
CA GLY A 211 -8.06 -14.04 -15.23
C GLY A 211 -6.87 -13.28 -15.83
N ILE A 212 -6.33 -12.26 -15.16
CA ILE A 212 -5.23 -11.42 -15.68
C ILE A 212 -3.97 -12.23 -15.98
N GLU A 213 -3.72 -13.29 -15.20
CA GLU A 213 -2.58 -14.19 -15.44
C GLU A 213 -2.73 -14.98 -16.75
N LYS A 214 -3.96 -15.26 -17.17
CA LYS A 214 -4.26 -15.99 -18.41
C LYS A 214 -4.26 -15.07 -19.62
N ASP A 215 -4.88 -13.90 -19.49
CA ASP A 215 -4.90 -12.88 -20.53
C ASP A 215 -4.90 -11.47 -19.90
N PRO A 216 -3.99 -10.58 -20.30
CA PRO A 216 -3.91 -9.23 -19.74
C PRO A 216 -5.19 -8.41 -19.93
N ALA A 217 -6.03 -8.71 -20.93
CA ALA A 217 -7.28 -8.01 -21.20
C ALA A 217 -8.30 -8.12 -20.05
N TYR A 218 -8.20 -9.15 -19.19
CA TYR A 218 -9.00 -9.23 -17.96
C TYR A 218 -8.76 -8.04 -17.02
N THR A 219 -7.65 -7.30 -17.15
CA THR A 219 -7.43 -6.06 -16.37
C THR A 219 -8.53 -5.03 -16.61
N PHE A 220 -9.05 -4.95 -17.84
CA PHE A 220 -10.15 -4.05 -18.19
C PHE A 220 -11.48 -4.58 -17.68
N VAL A 221 -11.70 -5.91 -17.73
CA VAL A 221 -12.90 -6.53 -17.11
C VAL A 221 -12.94 -6.23 -15.62
N THR A 222 -11.83 -6.46 -14.91
CA THR A 222 -11.71 -6.18 -13.48
C THR A 222 -11.93 -4.70 -13.18
N ALA A 223 -11.38 -3.80 -13.99
CA ALA A 223 -11.61 -2.36 -13.85
C ALA A 223 -13.09 -1.98 -14.06
N ARG A 224 -13.75 -2.52 -15.08
CA ARG A 224 -15.16 -2.26 -15.39
C ARG A 224 -16.09 -2.78 -14.29
N LEU A 225 -15.77 -3.92 -13.68
CA LEU A 225 -16.52 -4.44 -12.53
C LEU A 225 -16.32 -3.57 -11.28
N LEU A 226 -15.08 -3.13 -11.00
CA LEU A 226 -14.82 -2.16 -9.93
C LEU A 226 -15.56 -0.84 -10.18
N LEU A 227 -15.55 -0.34 -11.41
CA LEU A 227 -16.23 0.87 -11.82
C LEU A 227 -17.74 0.81 -11.55
N ASN A 228 -18.39 -0.34 -11.74
CA ASN A 228 -19.81 -0.50 -11.40
C ASN A 228 -20.07 -0.32 -9.91
N SER A 229 -19.19 -0.85 -9.05
CA SER A 229 -19.27 -0.65 -7.60
C SER A 229 -19.10 0.84 -7.23
N ILE A 230 -18.11 1.51 -7.85
CA ILE A 230 -17.87 2.96 -7.66
C ILE A 230 -19.09 3.79 -8.09
N ARG A 231 -19.71 3.46 -9.24
CA ARG A 231 -20.93 4.13 -9.71
C ARG A 231 -22.07 3.96 -8.73
N HIS A 232 -22.30 2.74 -8.26
CA HIS A 232 -23.32 2.45 -7.27
C HIS A 232 -23.11 3.22 -5.97
N GLU A 233 -21.87 3.27 -5.48
CA GLU A 233 -21.52 4.01 -4.26
C GLU A 233 -21.76 5.52 -4.38
N VAL A 234 -21.30 6.12 -5.50
CA VAL A 234 -21.34 7.57 -5.71
C VAL A 234 -22.74 8.06 -6.10
N LEU A 235 -23.42 7.36 -7.01
CA LEU A 235 -24.75 7.74 -7.51
C LEU A 235 -25.88 7.22 -6.61
N GLY A 236 -25.63 6.15 -5.84
CA GLY A 236 -26.62 5.53 -4.95
C GLY A 236 -27.59 4.57 -5.64
N HIS A 237 -27.39 4.27 -6.91
CA HIS A 237 -28.16 3.27 -7.66
C HIS A 237 -27.31 2.64 -8.78
N ALA A 238 -27.78 1.50 -9.29
CA ALA A 238 -27.13 0.82 -10.41
C ALA A 238 -27.37 1.57 -11.73
N VAL A 239 -26.33 1.70 -12.55
CA VAL A 239 -26.35 2.43 -13.83
C VAL A 239 -25.52 1.66 -14.85
N SER A 240 -26.05 1.53 -16.07
CA SER A 240 -25.32 0.91 -17.19
C SER A 240 -24.33 1.88 -17.84
N GLN A 241 -23.36 1.36 -18.60
CA GLN A 241 -22.37 2.19 -19.28
C GLN A 241 -23.01 3.20 -20.25
N GLU A 242 -24.09 2.82 -20.92
CA GLU A 242 -24.80 3.63 -21.91
C GLU A 242 -25.51 4.83 -21.25
N GLN A 243 -26.02 4.63 -20.03
CA GLN A 243 -26.71 5.67 -19.26
C GLN A 243 -25.75 6.70 -18.67
N MET A 244 -24.47 6.37 -18.53
CA MET A 244 -23.50 7.23 -17.86
C MET A 244 -23.29 8.59 -18.51
N ALA A 245 -23.53 8.74 -19.81
CA ALA A 245 -23.43 10.03 -20.48
C ALA A 245 -24.45 11.04 -19.88
N GLU A 246 -25.68 10.59 -19.65
CA GLU A 246 -26.74 11.40 -19.03
C GLU A 246 -26.48 11.58 -17.53
N GLU A 247 -26.07 10.51 -16.85
CA GLU A 247 -25.81 10.55 -15.41
C GLU A 247 -24.65 11.48 -15.06
N TYR A 248 -23.53 11.46 -15.80
CA TYR A 248 -22.42 12.40 -15.55
C TYR A 248 -22.87 13.85 -15.64
N ALA A 249 -23.66 14.21 -16.66
CA ALA A 249 -24.16 15.57 -16.83
C ALA A 249 -25.10 15.98 -15.69
N ALA A 250 -25.95 15.07 -15.21
CA ALA A 250 -26.88 15.32 -14.09
C ALA A 250 -26.16 15.41 -12.73
N TYR A 251 -25.21 14.50 -12.49
CA TYR A 251 -24.49 14.38 -11.23
C TYR A 251 -23.46 15.48 -11.00
N PHE A 252 -22.79 15.98 -12.05
CA PHE A 252 -21.59 16.81 -11.90
C PHE A 252 -21.81 18.08 -11.07
N ALA A 253 -22.89 18.82 -11.31
CA ALA A 253 -23.20 20.04 -10.55
C ALA A 253 -23.50 19.74 -9.06
N SER A 254 -24.19 18.63 -8.79
CA SER A 254 -24.47 18.15 -7.43
C SER A 254 -23.19 17.76 -6.70
N TYR A 255 -22.27 17.08 -7.39
CA TYR A 255 -20.94 16.73 -6.88
C TYR A 255 -20.14 17.97 -6.47
N VAL A 256 -20.04 18.98 -7.34
CA VAL A 256 -19.30 20.22 -7.03
C VAL A 256 -19.92 20.91 -5.81
N LYS A 257 -21.25 21.03 -5.77
CA LYS A 257 -21.95 21.61 -4.62
C LYS A 257 -21.67 20.85 -3.33
N LYS A 258 -21.81 19.52 -3.33
CA LYS A 258 -21.54 18.65 -2.17
C LYS A 258 -20.09 18.75 -1.71
N GLY A 259 -19.14 18.81 -2.65
CA GLY A 259 -17.72 18.97 -2.34
C GLY A 259 -17.39 20.33 -1.72
N ILE A 260 -18.07 21.40 -2.13
CA ILE A 260 -17.93 22.73 -1.52
C ILE A 260 -18.54 22.74 -0.11
N GLU A 261 -19.75 22.19 0.06
CA GLU A 261 -20.44 22.10 1.37
C GLU A 261 -19.62 21.30 2.40
N ALA A 262 -18.92 20.26 1.95
CA ALA A 262 -18.01 19.46 2.77
C ALA A 262 -16.60 20.09 2.93
N GLU A 263 -16.39 21.30 2.44
CA GLU A 263 -15.12 22.04 2.48
C GLU A 263 -13.94 21.33 1.76
N LEU A 264 -14.23 20.36 0.89
CA LEU A 264 -13.24 19.63 0.11
C LEU A 264 -12.83 20.40 -1.15
N LEU A 265 -13.76 21.16 -1.73
CA LEU A 265 -13.57 21.94 -2.95
C LEU A 265 -13.49 23.45 -2.68
N ASP A 266 -12.75 24.15 -3.53
CA ASP A 266 -12.73 25.61 -3.54
C ASP A 266 -14.08 26.15 -4.04
N GLU A 267 -14.66 27.10 -3.31
CA GLU A 267 -15.96 27.73 -3.63
C GLU A 267 -15.98 28.36 -5.03
N ARG A 268 -14.82 28.79 -5.55
CA ARG A 268 -14.69 29.36 -6.90
C ARG A 268 -15.01 28.35 -8.00
N LEU A 269 -14.91 27.05 -7.74
CA LEU A 269 -15.35 26.03 -8.70
C LEU A 269 -16.85 26.12 -8.98
N GLY A 270 -17.66 26.61 -8.03
CA GLY A 270 -19.10 26.83 -8.23
C GLY A 270 -19.43 27.99 -9.16
N GLN A 271 -18.45 28.79 -9.59
CA GLN A 271 -18.63 29.94 -10.49
C GLN A 271 -18.57 29.56 -11.97
N TYR A 272 -18.14 28.34 -12.29
CA TYR A 272 -18.12 27.82 -13.67
C TYR A 272 -19.53 27.56 -14.19
N ASP A 273 -19.68 27.52 -15.51
CA ASP A 273 -20.86 26.90 -16.15
C ASP A 273 -20.78 25.35 -16.01
N LEU A 274 -21.24 24.85 -14.86
CA LEU A 274 -21.20 23.42 -14.53
C LEU A 274 -22.09 22.58 -15.46
N HIS A 275 -23.11 23.17 -16.07
CA HIS A 275 -23.94 22.47 -17.05
C HIS A 275 -23.14 22.23 -18.34
N ARG A 276 -22.48 23.27 -18.88
CA ARG A 276 -21.59 23.14 -20.04
C ARG A 276 -20.45 22.16 -19.77
N LEU A 277 -19.84 22.20 -18.58
CA LEU A 277 -18.75 21.27 -18.22
C LEU A 277 -19.26 19.84 -18.03
N GLY A 278 -20.42 19.65 -17.41
CA GLY A 278 -21.05 18.34 -17.26
C GLY A 278 -21.35 17.67 -18.61
N GLN A 279 -21.80 18.46 -19.60
CA GLN A 279 -22.00 17.99 -20.98
C GLN A 279 -20.70 17.64 -21.71
N ALA A 280 -19.56 18.16 -21.28
CA ALA A 280 -18.27 17.85 -21.88
C ALA A 280 -17.65 16.54 -21.36
N LEU A 281 -18.20 15.95 -20.28
CA LEU A 281 -17.72 14.69 -19.71
C LEU A 281 -18.02 13.53 -20.66
N ASP A 282 -17.00 12.72 -20.94
CA ASP A 282 -17.07 11.58 -21.84
C ASP A 282 -17.01 10.27 -21.04
N ALA A 283 -18.19 9.68 -20.81
CA ALA A 283 -18.35 8.42 -20.09
C ALA A 283 -17.60 7.24 -20.75
N GLY A 284 -17.36 7.30 -22.06
CA GLY A 284 -16.63 6.26 -22.79
C GLY A 284 -15.18 6.12 -22.32
N ARG A 285 -14.59 7.19 -21.76
CA ARG A 285 -13.23 7.18 -21.25
C ARG A 285 -13.06 6.41 -19.95
N ASP A 286 -14.15 6.12 -19.22
CA ASP A 286 -14.07 5.22 -18.07
C ASP A 286 -13.59 3.81 -18.48
N LEU A 287 -13.91 3.38 -19.71
CA LEU A 287 -13.52 2.06 -20.22
C LEU A 287 -12.04 1.96 -20.60
N LYS A 288 -11.28 3.06 -20.56
CA LYS A 288 -9.82 3.08 -20.82
C LYS A 288 -9.00 2.59 -19.62
N PHE A 289 -9.58 2.56 -18.43
CA PHE A 289 -8.83 2.19 -17.22
C PHE A 289 -8.50 0.70 -17.17
N GLY A 290 -7.23 0.38 -16.91
CA GLY A 290 -6.85 -0.91 -16.33
C GLY A 290 -7.07 -0.94 -14.82
N TYR A 291 -7.16 -2.13 -14.24
CA TYR A 291 -7.55 -2.31 -12.83
C TYR A 291 -6.67 -1.56 -11.85
N LEU A 292 -5.34 -1.67 -11.97
CA LEU A 292 -4.41 -0.98 -11.06
C LEU A 292 -4.57 0.54 -11.09
N GLY A 293 -4.87 1.11 -12.28
CA GLY A 293 -5.06 2.54 -12.45
C GLY A 293 -6.32 3.02 -11.72
N LEU A 294 -7.45 2.36 -11.96
CA LEU A 294 -8.71 2.72 -11.32
C LEU A 294 -8.68 2.49 -9.79
N GLN A 295 -8.13 1.35 -9.35
CA GLN A 295 -7.96 1.04 -7.93
C GLN A 295 -7.11 2.11 -7.25
N THR A 296 -6.01 2.54 -7.88
CA THR A 296 -5.16 3.61 -7.35
C THR A 296 -5.92 4.91 -7.16
N LEU A 297 -6.76 5.29 -8.13
CA LEU A 297 -7.57 6.51 -8.04
C LEU A 297 -8.61 6.39 -6.92
N TYR A 298 -9.34 5.27 -6.85
CA TYR A 298 -10.34 5.01 -5.83
C TYR A 298 -9.78 5.03 -4.40
N ASP A 299 -8.65 4.35 -4.19
CA ASP A 299 -8.05 4.19 -2.87
C ASP A 299 -7.53 5.51 -2.31
N ARG A 300 -7.02 6.41 -3.17
CA ARG A 300 -6.23 7.56 -2.72
C ARG A 300 -6.72 8.91 -3.23
N TYR A 301 -7.15 8.99 -4.49
CA TYR A 301 -7.34 10.26 -5.21
C TYR A 301 -8.78 10.76 -5.19
N PHE A 302 -9.76 9.86 -5.31
CA PHE A 302 -11.16 10.26 -5.31
C PHE A 302 -11.55 10.86 -3.97
N LEU A 303 -12.24 12.01 -4.05
CA LEU A 303 -12.78 12.66 -2.87
C LEU A 303 -13.82 11.78 -2.18
N HIS A 304 -13.81 11.79 -0.85
CA HIS A 304 -14.71 11.02 -0.01
C HIS A 304 -15.11 11.80 1.24
N ILE A 305 -16.27 11.44 1.80
CA ILE A 305 -16.80 11.96 3.05
C ILE A 305 -17.13 10.75 3.91
N GLU A 306 -16.54 10.67 5.12
CA GLU A 306 -16.73 9.52 6.03
C GLU A 306 -16.50 8.18 5.29
N ASP A 307 -15.35 8.07 4.60
CA ASP A 307 -14.92 6.95 3.76
C ASP A 307 -15.81 6.60 2.55
N ARG A 308 -16.95 7.29 2.35
CA ARG A 308 -17.77 7.12 1.15
C ARG A 308 -17.33 8.06 0.04
N ARG A 309 -16.99 7.50 -1.12
CA ARG A 309 -16.55 8.26 -2.31
C ARG A 309 -17.71 9.07 -2.82
N ILE A 310 -17.39 10.30 -3.21
CA ILE A 310 -18.34 11.23 -3.81
C ILE A 310 -17.96 11.59 -5.24
N GLU A 311 -16.83 11.08 -5.75
CA GLU A 311 -16.20 11.49 -7.00
C GLU A 311 -16.06 10.32 -7.97
N LEU A 312 -16.54 10.52 -9.21
CA LEU A 312 -16.38 9.59 -10.32
C LEU A 312 -15.15 9.91 -11.18
N PRO A 313 -14.62 8.94 -11.98
CA PRO A 313 -13.38 9.13 -12.73
C PRO A 313 -13.34 10.34 -13.68
N GLN A 314 -14.42 10.60 -14.44
CA GLN A 314 -14.42 11.78 -15.34
C GLN A 314 -14.57 13.09 -14.55
N ALA A 315 -15.35 13.08 -13.47
CA ALA A 315 -15.50 14.23 -12.58
C ALA A 315 -14.17 14.58 -11.88
N PHE A 316 -13.37 13.56 -11.51
CA PHE A 316 -12.01 13.73 -11.01
C PHE A 316 -11.12 14.51 -11.98
N PHE A 317 -11.07 14.09 -13.26
CA PHE A 317 -10.27 14.80 -14.25
C PHE A 317 -10.78 16.22 -14.51
N MET A 318 -12.11 16.40 -14.56
CA MET A 318 -12.71 17.72 -14.74
C MET A 318 -12.45 18.63 -13.56
N ARG A 319 -12.52 18.15 -12.31
CA ARG A 319 -12.10 18.92 -11.12
C ARG A 319 -10.67 19.42 -11.26
N VAL A 320 -9.75 18.52 -11.63
CA VAL A 320 -8.33 18.89 -11.79
C VAL A 320 -8.18 19.97 -12.86
N ALA A 321 -8.86 19.80 -14.00
CA ALA A 321 -8.85 20.75 -15.10
C ALA A 321 -9.43 22.12 -14.72
N MET A 322 -10.58 22.15 -14.04
CA MET A 322 -11.19 23.38 -13.52
C MET A 322 -10.28 24.09 -12.51
N GLY A 323 -9.66 23.34 -11.61
CA GLY A 323 -8.73 23.91 -10.63
C GLY A 323 -7.52 24.57 -11.28
N LEU A 324 -7.01 24.01 -12.39
CA LEU A 324 -5.92 24.60 -13.16
C LEU A 324 -6.36 25.81 -13.99
N ALA A 325 -7.59 25.82 -14.49
CA ALA A 325 -8.13 26.88 -15.34
C ALA A 325 -8.78 28.06 -14.56
N LEU A 326 -8.75 28.04 -13.22
CA LEU A 326 -9.47 29.01 -12.36
C LEU A 326 -9.23 30.48 -12.70
N ASN A 327 -8.04 30.83 -13.19
CA ASN A 327 -7.65 32.20 -13.52
C ASN A 327 -7.48 32.44 -15.03
N GLU A 328 -7.90 31.50 -15.87
CA GLU A 328 -7.91 31.69 -17.32
C GLU A 328 -8.98 32.70 -17.74
N ILE A 329 -8.80 33.32 -18.91
CA ILE A 329 -9.75 34.29 -19.45
C ILE A 329 -11.05 33.59 -19.86
N ASP A 330 -10.93 32.51 -20.64
CA ASP A 330 -12.04 31.60 -20.98
C ASP A 330 -11.86 30.30 -20.21
N ARG A 331 -12.34 30.31 -18.95
CA ARG A 331 -12.11 29.24 -17.99
C ARG A 331 -12.73 27.93 -18.45
N GLU A 332 -13.96 27.96 -18.96
CA GLU A 332 -14.67 26.78 -19.45
C GLU A 332 -13.96 26.15 -20.64
N ALA A 333 -13.55 26.94 -21.64
CA ALA A 333 -12.84 26.40 -22.80
C ALA A 333 -11.52 25.74 -22.37
N ARG A 334 -10.77 26.38 -21.47
CA ARG A 334 -9.49 25.85 -20.96
C ARG A 334 -9.68 24.62 -20.09
N ALA A 335 -10.71 24.60 -19.24
CA ALA A 335 -11.05 23.42 -18.44
C ALA A 335 -11.41 22.22 -19.33
N ILE A 336 -12.19 22.43 -20.40
CA ILE A 336 -12.51 21.35 -21.36
C ILE A 336 -11.25 20.87 -22.10
N GLU A 337 -10.38 21.78 -22.52
CA GLU A 337 -9.10 21.44 -23.15
C GLU A 337 -8.23 20.57 -22.22
N PHE A 338 -8.01 21.02 -20.99
CA PHE A 338 -7.21 20.29 -20.00
C PHE A 338 -7.85 18.95 -19.62
N TYR A 339 -9.18 18.91 -19.45
CA TYR A 339 -9.92 17.68 -19.20
C TYR A 339 -9.70 16.67 -20.33
N ASN A 340 -9.75 17.11 -21.59
CA ASN A 340 -9.56 16.23 -22.73
C ASN A 340 -8.17 15.60 -22.74
N VAL A 341 -7.13 16.38 -22.47
CA VAL A 341 -5.76 15.90 -22.39
C VAL A 341 -5.58 14.89 -21.25
N LEU A 342 -6.12 15.19 -20.05
CA LEU A 342 -5.99 14.35 -18.87
C LEU A 342 -6.76 13.03 -18.99
N SER A 343 -8.04 13.10 -19.37
CA SER A 343 -8.93 11.92 -19.44
C SER A 343 -8.67 11.02 -20.64
N ASN A 344 -7.94 11.52 -21.67
CA ASN A 344 -7.42 10.67 -22.74
C ASN A 344 -6.11 9.96 -22.38
N PHE A 345 -5.49 10.30 -21.24
CA PHE A 345 -4.17 9.86 -20.81
C PHE A 345 -3.03 10.32 -21.73
N ASP A 346 -3.25 11.38 -22.53
CA ASP A 346 -2.22 11.96 -23.40
C ASP A 346 -1.13 12.65 -22.58
N PHE A 347 -1.53 13.23 -21.45
CA PHE A 347 -0.64 13.75 -20.42
C PHE A 347 -1.28 13.52 -19.05
N MET A 348 -0.45 13.34 -18.03
CA MET A 348 -0.91 13.20 -16.66
C MET A 348 -0.13 14.16 -15.76
N SER A 349 -0.87 15.00 -15.03
CA SER A 349 -0.28 15.90 -14.05
C SER A 349 0.40 15.14 -12.91
N SER A 350 1.29 15.83 -12.20
CA SER A 350 1.94 15.27 -11.02
C SER A 350 0.93 14.91 -9.93
N THR A 351 1.31 13.98 -9.05
CA THR A 351 0.47 13.51 -7.95
C THR A 351 -0.16 14.62 -7.09
N PRO A 352 0.59 15.63 -6.60
CA PRO A 352 0.01 16.76 -5.84
C PRO A 352 -0.94 17.63 -6.65
N THR A 353 -0.68 17.82 -7.95
CA THR A 353 -1.64 18.51 -8.83
C THR A 353 -2.95 17.72 -8.93
N LEU A 354 -2.88 16.40 -9.13
CA LEU A 354 -4.07 15.55 -9.18
C LEU A 354 -4.85 15.52 -7.84
N PHE A 355 -4.14 15.47 -6.71
CA PHE A 355 -4.74 15.46 -5.38
C PHE A 355 -5.40 16.78 -5.02
N ASN A 356 -4.71 17.90 -5.25
CA ASN A 356 -5.05 19.17 -4.62
C ASN A 356 -5.71 20.16 -5.58
N SER A 357 -5.63 19.98 -6.90
CA SER A 357 -6.28 20.89 -7.85
C SER A 357 -7.79 20.91 -7.62
N GLY A 358 -8.33 22.13 -7.52
CA GLY A 358 -9.74 22.38 -7.27
C GLY A 358 -10.15 22.30 -5.78
N THR A 359 -9.22 22.00 -4.88
CA THR A 359 -9.47 21.98 -3.43
C THR A 359 -9.19 23.35 -2.80
N ARG A 360 -9.72 23.59 -1.58
CA ARG A 360 -9.50 24.86 -0.84
C ARG A 360 -8.02 25.20 -0.63
N HIS A 361 -7.16 24.18 -0.51
CA HIS A 361 -5.72 24.36 -0.39
C HIS A 361 -4.98 23.64 -1.53
N SER A 362 -5.03 24.26 -2.70
CA SER A 362 -4.44 23.75 -3.94
C SER A 362 -2.89 23.84 -3.97
N GLN A 363 -2.20 23.04 -3.16
CA GLN A 363 -0.73 22.89 -3.24
C GLN A 363 -0.36 21.97 -4.40
N LEU A 364 -0.12 22.56 -5.57
CA LEU A 364 0.06 21.80 -6.83
C LEU A 364 1.49 21.29 -7.05
N SER A 365 2.47 21.95 -6.41
CA SER A 365 3.89 21.66 -6.56
C SER A 365 4.34 20.53 -5.64
N SER A 366 5.11 19.61 -6.21
CA SER A 366 5.48 18.35 -5.53
C SER A 366 6.83 18.37 -4.86
N CYS A 367 7.74 19.23 -5.27
CA CYS A 367 9.14 19.14 -4.88
C CYS A 367 9.63 20.53 -4.46
N TYR A 368 10.26 20.59 -3.30
CA TYR A 368 10.86 21.81 -2.79
C TYR A 368 12.32 21.54 -2.46
N LEU A 369 13.14 22.56 -2.70
CA LEU A 369 14.55 22.56 -2.33
C LEU A 369 14.76 23.69 -1.32
N THR A 370 15.47 23.41 -0.24
CA THR A 370 15.85 24.41 0.76
C THR A 370 17.32 24.27 1.09
N THR A 371 17.94 25.38 1.50
CA THR A 371 19.29 25.39 2.09
C THR A 371 19.16 25.81 3.56
N VAL A 372 19.86 25.12 4.45
CA VAL A 372 19.73 25.34 5.90
C VAL A 372 20.84 26.25 6.40
N SER A 373 20.48 27.33 7.08
CA SER A 373 21.45 28.30 7.63
C SER A 373 22.15 27.78 8.90
N ASP A 374 23.43 28.14 9.09
CA ASP A 374 24.28 27.70 10.23
C ASP A 374 24.02 28.47 11.55
N ASP A 375 22.75 28.58 11.91
CA ASP A 375 22.26 29.13 13.16
C ASP A 375 21.02 28.37 13.66
N LEU A 376 20.78 28.40 14.98
CA LEU A 376 19.75 27.54 15.57
C LEU A 376 18.34 27.94 15.13
N ASP A 377 18.08 29.23 14.95
CA ASP A 377 16.76 29.72 14.52
C ASP A 377 16.50 29.31 13.07
N GLY A 378 17.49 29.47 12.18
CA GLY A 378 17.45 29.00 10.79
C GLY A 378 17.25 27.48 10.68
N ILE A 379 17.95 26.68 11.49
CA ILE A 379 17.78 25.21 11.52
C ILE A 379 16.34 24.82 11.88
N TYR A 380 15.80 25.38 12.97
CA TYR A 380 14.44 25.03 13.40
C TYR A 380 13.35 25.62 12.50
N GLN A 381 13.62 26.77 11.87
CA GLN A 381 12.75 27.31 10.83
C GLN A 381 12.70 26.39 9.61
N ALA A 382 13.84 25.85 9.15
CA ALA A 382 13.87 24.86 8.07
C ALA A 382 13.12 23.57 8.43
N ILE A 383 13.22 23.10 9.68
CA ILE A 383 12.45 21.93 10.16
C ILE A 383 10.94 22.23 10.16
N LYS A 384 10.53 23.43 10.59
CA LYS A 384 9.13 23.87 10.54
C LYS A 384 8.63 23.93 9.10
N GLU A 385 9.40 24.50 8.19
CA GLU A 385 9.07 24.57 6.76
C GLU A 385 8.94 23.17 6.15
N ASN A 386 9.86 22.27 6.48
CA ASN A 386 9.79 20.86 6.07
C ASN A 386 8.46 20.22 6.49
N ALA A 387 8.02 20.46 7.73
CA ALA A 387 6.75 19.93 8.23
C ALA A 387 5.54 20.51 7.47
N LEU A 388 5.53 21.81 7.20
CA LEU A 388 4.44 22.49 6.49
C LEU A 388 4.35 22.06 5.02
N LEU A 389 5.49 21.93 4.34
CA LEU A 389 5.55 21.50 2.94
C LEU A 389 5.16 20.02 2.79
N GLN A 390 5.55 19.16 3.73
CA GLN A 390 5.15 17.76 3.72
C GLN A 390 3.66 17.56 3.97
N LYS A 391 3.01 18.41 4.78
CA LYS A 391 1.57 18.30 5.12
C LYS A 391 0.68 18.12 3.88
N TYR A 392 1.06 18.71 2.75
CA TYR A 392 0.31 18.66 1.48
C TYR A 392 1.03 17.84 0.39
N ALA A 393 1.73 16.79 0.79
CA ALA A 393 2.43 15.84 -0.10
C ALA A 393 3.63 16.41 -0.88
N GLY A 394 4.29 17.44 -0.36
CA GLY A 394 5.59 17.88 -0.85
C GLY A 394 6.72 16.89 -0.50
N GLY A 395 7.53 16.54 -1.49
CA GLY A 395 8.85 15.95 -1.31
C GLY A 395 9.91 17.05 -1.13
N LEU A 396 10.95 16.75 -0.36
CA LEU A 396 11.94 17.73 0.07
C LEU A 396 13.37 17.32 -0.28
N GLY A 397 14.13 18.26 -0.82
CA GLY A 397 15.59 18.23 -0.84
C GLY A 397 16.11 19.32 0.09
N ASN A 398 16.90 18.97 1.09
CA ASN A 398 17.51 19.93 1.99
C ASN A 398 19.02 19.89 1.81
N ASP A 399 19.61 21.03 1.51
CA ASP A 399 21.06 21.23 1.56
C ASP A 399 21.47 21.54 2.99
N TRP A 400 22.23 20.61 3.58
CA TRP A 400 22.73 20.68 4.96
C TRP A 400 24.21 21.07 5.03
N THR A 401 24.84 21.34 3.88
CA THR A 401 26.27 21.65 3.81
C THR A 401 26.67 22.88 4.61
N PRO A 402 25.88 23.96 4.73
CA PRO A 402 26.31 25.13 5.50
C PRO A 402 26.50 24.87 7.01
N ILE A 403 25.83 23.84 7.57
CA ILE A 403 25.82 23.59 9.01
C ILE A 403 27.21 23.16 9.49
N ARG A 404 27.73 23.81 10.54
CA ARG A 404 29.06 23.50 11.07
C ARG A 404 29.18 22.06 11.59
N ALA A 405 30.33 21.46 11.32
CA ALA A 405 30.62 20.07 11.64
C ALA A 405 30.95 19.81 13.14
N LEU A 406 31.11 18.54 13.49
CA LEU A 406 31.49 18.08 14.82
C LEU A 406 32.82 18.71 15.28
N GLY A 407 32.83 19.21 16.52
CA GLY A 407 34.03 19.79 17.14
C GLY A 407 34.25 21.27 16.86
N SER A 408 33.49 21.86 15.92
CA SER A 408 33.55 23.28 15.59
C SER A 408 33.06 24.15 16.73
N ARG A 409 33.69 25.33 16.91
CA ARG A 409 33.37 26.23 18.02
C ARG A 409 32.00 26.88 17.80
N ILE A 410 31.18 26.93 18.85
CA ILE A 410 29.93 27.68 18.87
C ILE A 410 30.18 29.04 19.52
N LYS A 411 29.99 30.12 18.76
CA LYS A 411 30.06 31.49 19.27
C LYS A 411 28.88 31.72 20.23
N GLY A 412 29.12 32.34 21.38
CA GLY A 412 28.10 32.57 22.41
C GLY A 412 28.10 31.51 23.52
N THR A 413 27.85 30.24 23.19
CA THR A 413 27.84 29.16 24.21
C THR A 413 29.24 28.70 24.63
N ASN A 414 30.26 29.03 23.82
CA ASN A 414 31.66 28.62 24.00
C ASN A 414 31.85 27.09 24.09
N GLY A 415 30.86 26.33 23.60
CA GLY A 415 30.91 24.87 23.46
C GLY A 415 31.40 24.43 22.07
N LYS A 416 31.29 23.12 21.83
CA LYS A 416 31.60 22.48 20.55
C LYS A 416 30.33 21.90 19.92
N SER A 417 30.17 22.10 18.61
CA SER A 417 29.09 21.50 17.82
C SER A 417 29.17 19.97 17.87
N GLN A 418 28.00 19.33 17.81
CA GLN A 418 27.85 17.88 17.66
C GLN A 418 27.68 17.46 16.19
N GLY A 419 27.85 18.41 15.26
CA GLY A 419 27.73 18.18 13.83
C GLY A 419 26.28 18.15 13.34
N VAL A 420 26.11 17.75 12.08
CA VAL A 420 24.83 17.78 11.38
C VAL A 420 23.88 16.66 11.81
N VAL A 421 24.42 15.51 12.22
CA VAL A 421 23.66 14.26 12.44
C VAL A 421 22.53 14.38 13.48
N PRO A 422 22.71 15.03 14.64
CA PRO A 422 21.60 15.21 15.59
C PRO A 422 20.42 16.00 15.02
N PHE A 423 20.68 17.02 14.19
CA PHE A 423 19.61 17.78 13.53
C PHE A 423 18.92 16.96 12.44
N LEU A 424 19.68 16.16 11.69
CA LEU A 424 19.12 15.21 10.72
C LEU A 424 18.22 14.16 11.38
N LYS A 425 18.49 13.75 12.63
CA LYS A 425 17.58 12.89 13.41
C LYS A 425 16.24 13.59 13.70
N VAL A 426 16.24 14.89 14.00
CA VAL A 426 15.00 15.65 14.17
C VAL A 426 14.20 15.71 12.86
N VAL A 427 14.88 15.89 11.72
CA VAL A 427 14.24 15.86 10.39
C VAL A 427 13.64 14.48 10.09
N ASN A 428 14.37 13.40 10.40
CA ASN A 428 13.89 12.03 10.27
C ASN A 428 12.54 11.84 10.98
N ASP A 429 12.49 12.21 12.26
CA ASP A 429 11.31 11.99 13.09
C ASP A 429 10.16 12.94 12.68
N THR A 430 10.49 14.13 12.19
CA THR A 430 9.50 15.06 11.60
C THR A 430 8.84 14.45 10.36
N ALA A 431 9.61 13.81 9.48
CA ALA A 431 9.08 13.16 8.27
C ALA A 431 8.10 12.02 8.62
N VAL A 432 8.42 11.24 9.65
CA VAL A 432 7.55 10.18 10.18
C VAL A 432 6.27 10.78 10.80
N ALA A 433 6.39 11.88 11.54
CA ALA A 433 5.24 12.50 12.21
C ALA A 433 4.21 13.09 11.22
N VAL A 434 4.66 13.69 10.10
CA VAL A 434 3.76 14.40 9.18
C VAL A 434 3.13 13.49 8.13
N ASN A 435 3.85 12.46 7.64
CA ASN A 435 3.33 11.39 6.76
C ASN A 435 2.35 11.86 5.65
N GLN A 436 2.72 12.95 4.95
CA GLN A 436 1.96 13.57 3.84
C GLN A 436 0.43 13.66 4.06
N GLY A 437 0.01 14.03 5.27
CA GLY A 437 -1.41 14.16 5.60
C GLY A 437 -2.16 12.82 5.60
N GLY A 438 -1.48 11.70 5.88
CA GLY A 438 -2.05 10.36 5.96
C GLY A 438 -2.18 9.63 4.61
N LYS A 439 -1.88 10.30 3.49
CA LYS A 439 -2.04 9.71 2.14
C LYS A 439 -0.84 8.87 1.69
N ARG A 440 0.37 9.20 2.15
CA ARG A 440 1.63 8.50 1.79
C ARG A 440 2.72 8.77 2.81
N LYS A 441 3.71 7.88 2.92
CA LYS A 441 4.93 8.14 3.70
C LYS A 441 5.64 9.42 3.22
N GLY A 442 6.00 10.28 4.17
CA GLY A 442 6.84 11.46 3.92
C GLY A 442 8.21 11.06 3.38
N ALA A 443 8.76 11.86 2.47
CA ALA A 443 10.08 11.64 1.90
C ALA A 443 10.86 12.96 1.88
N VAL A 444 12.05 12.92 2.47
CA VAL A 444 12.99 14.04 2.54
C VAL A 444 14.39 13.51 2.27
N CYS A 445 15.17 14.24 1.48
CA CYS A 445 16.54 13.91 1.14
C CYS A 445 17.47 15.02 1.64
N ALA A 446 18.43 14.66 2.51
CA ALA A 446 19.50 15.56 2.91
C ALA A 446 20.67 15.47 1.93
N TYR A 447 21.22 16.61 1.54
CA TYR A 447 22.42 16.75 0.71
C TYR A 447 23.58 17.25 1.57
N LEU A 448 24.78 16.71 1.33
CA LEU A 448 26.00 17.14 2.00
C LEU A 448 27.20 17.12 1.04
N GLU A 449 27.99 18.19 1.01
CA GLU A 449 29.19 18.23 0.18
C GLU A 449 30.31 17.29 0.67
N THR A 450 31.09 16.80 -0.29
CA THR A 450 32.05 15.71 -0.06
C THR A 450 33.27 16.13 0.78
N TRP A 451 33.56 17.43 0.89
CA TRP A 451 34.60 17.96 1.79
C TRP A 451 34.08 18.26 3.20
N HIS A 452 32.79 18.08 3.48
CA HIS A 452 32.25 18.35 4.80
C HIS A 452 32.87 17.40 5.84
N LEU A 453 33.28 17.90 7.00
CA LEU A 453 33.99 17.11 8.02
C LEU A 453 33.14 15.95 8.59
N ASP A 454 31.81 16.11 8.66
CA ASP A 454 30.89 15.04 9.08
C ASP A 454 30.54 14.03 7.96
N ILE A 455 31.12 14.16 6.75
CA ILE A 455 30.74 13.34 5.59
C ILE A 455 30.81 11.84 5.89
N GLU A 456 31.82 11.39 6.63
CA GLU A 456 31.97 9.97 6.93
C GLU A 456 30.86 9.40 7.79
N GLU A 457 30.34 10.18 8.74
CA GLU A 457 29.20 9.79 9.57
C GLU A 457 27.90 9.88 8.77
N PHE A 458 27.81 10.86 7.87
CA PHE A 458 26.70 11.02 6.94
C PHE A 458 26.52 9.80 6.01
N LEU A 459 27.64 9.22 5.51
CA LEU A 459 27.60 8.00 4.70
C LEU A 459 27.01 6.79 5.46
N ASP A 460 27.10 6.77 6.78
CA ASP A 460 26.69 5.64 7.62
C ASP A 460 25.23 5.77 8.14
N LEU A 461 24.53 6.87 7.84
CA LEU A 461 23.20 7.19 8.40
C LEU A 461 22.11 6.14 8.13
N ARG A 462 22.26 5.36 7.05
CA ARG A 462 21.29 4.35 6.61
C ARG A 462 21.69 2.91 6.90
N LYS A 463 22.77 2.69 7.65
CA LYS A 463 23.13 1.35 8.13
C LYS A 463 22.08 0.79 9.08
N ASN A 464 21.77 -0.49 8.94
CA ASN A 464 20.84 -1.21 9.82
C ASN A 464 21.40 -1.51 11.22
N THR A 465 22.72 -1.39 11.40
CA THR A 465 23.42 -1.68 12.66
C THR A 465 24.27 -0.48 13.12
N GLY A 466 24.60 -0.47 14.41
CA GLY A 466 25.35 0.60 15.07
C GLY A 466 24.51 1.38 16.08
N ASP A 467 24.99 2.55 16.50
CA ASP A 467 24.28 3.43 17.43
C ASP A 467 23.09 4.12 16.74
N ASP A 468 21.87 3.81 17.18
CA ASP A 468 20.62 4.36 16.61
C ASP A 468 20.53 5.89 16.70
N ARG A 469 21.21 6.49 17.70
CA ARG A 469 21.30 7.95 17.84
C ARG A 469 21.97 8.62 16.64
N ARG A 470 22.70 7.84 15.83
CA ARG A 470 23.42 8.27 14.65
C ARG A 470 22.87 7.63 13.38
N ARG A 471 21.57 7.31 13.36
CA ARG A 471 20.85 6.74 12.21
C ARG A 471 19.58 7.52 11.89
N THR A 472 19.27 7.59 10.59
CA THR A 472 18.07 8.24 10.07
C THR A 472 17.42 7.33 9.04
N HIS A 473 16.69 6.31 9.50
CA HIS A 473 16.15 5.25 8.66
C HIS A 473 15.06 5.72 7.69
N ASP A 474 14.34 6.79 8.03
CA ASP A 474 13.18 7.33 7.32
C ASP A 474 13.54 8.56 6.45
N MET A 475 14.82 8.95 6.41
CA MET A 475 15.33 10.05 5.59
C MET A 475 16.28 9.53 4.50
N ASN A 476 16.18 10.07 3.29
CA ASN A 476 17.14 9.80 2.22
C ASN A 476 18.37 10.70 2.36
N THR A 477 19.50 10.28 1.79
CA THR A 477 20.74 11.06 1.80
C THR A 477 21.37 11.07 0.41
N ALA A 478 22.03 12.17 0.07
CA ALA A 478 22.75 12.33 -1.19
C ALA A 478 24.07 13.10 -0.98
N ASN A 479 25.10 12.66 -1.69
CA ASN A 479 26.38 13.36 -1.77
C ASN A 479 26.33 14.42 -2.86
N TRP A 480 26.74 15.64 -2.51
CA TRP A 480 26.95 16.75 -3.46
C TRP A 480 28.45 16.82 -3.78
N ILE A 481 28.83 16.29 -4.94
CA ILE A 481 30.24 16.01 -5.27
C ILE A 481 30.79 17.11 -6.19
N PRO A 482 31.81 17.88 -5.77
CA PRO A 482 32.54 18.77 -6.67
C PRO A 482 33.43 17.95 -7.62
N ASP A 483 33.61 18.43 -8.85
CA ASP A 483 34.43 17.75 -9.87
C ASP A 483 35.87 17.56 -9.41
N LEU A 484 36.40 18.50 -8.61
CA LEU A 484 37.75 18.40 -8.04
C LEU A 484 37.93 17.12 -7.21
N PHE A 485 36.91 16.67 -6.46
CA PHE A 485 37.01 15.42 -5.72
C PHE A 485 37.24 14.24 -6.67
N MET A 486 36.51 14.19 -7.79
CA MET A 486 36.67 13.13 -8.79
C MET A 486 38.04 13.19 -9.47
N GLN A 487 38.59 14.39 -9.72
CA GLN A 487 39.97 14.56 -10.19
C GLN A 487 40.97 13.96 -9.21
N ARG A 488 40.84 14.24 -7.90
CA ARG A 488 41.69 13.67 -6.84
C ARG A 488 41.58 12.15 -6.77
N VAL A 489 40.39 11.57 -6.98
CA VAL A 489 40.20 10.12 -7.05
C VAL A 489 41.00 9.51 -8.22
N MET A 490 40.92 10.12 -9.40
CA MET A 490 41.62 9.66 -10.62
C MET A 490 43.13 9.76 -10.49
N GLU A 491 43.62 10.83 -9.86
CA GLU A 491 45.05 11.09 -9.66
C GLU A 491 45.64 10.33 -8.46
N GLY A 492 44.80 9.69 -7.64
CA GLY A 492 45.23 9.04 -6.41
C GLY A 492 45.69 10.03 -5.32
N GLY A 493 45.18 11.26 -5.37
CA GLY A 493 45.51 12.32 -4.43
C GLY A 493 44.76 12.24 -3.11
N ASP A 494 45.15 13.13 -2.20
CA ASP A 494 44.46 13.33 -0.92
C ASP A 494 43.26 14.26 -1.07
N TRP A 495 42.33 14.12 -0.13
CA TRP A 495 41.15 14.96 0.04
C TRP A 495 41.09 15.48 1.47
N THR A 496 40.95 16.79 1.63
CA THR A 496 40.87 17.45 2.93
C THR A 496 39.42 17.78 3.29
N LEU A 497 39.01 17.37 4.48
CA LEU A 497 37.71 17.64 5.05
C LEU A 497 37.77 18.86 5.97
N PHE A 498 36.78 19.74 5.86
CA PHE A 498 36.68 21.01 6.58
C PHE A 498 35.30 21.17 7.23
N SER A 499 35.24 22.00 8.28
CA SER A 499 33.96 22.51 8.77
C SER A 499 33.57 23.79 8.01
N PRO A 500 32.34 23.92 7.52
CA PRO A 500 31.89 25.06 6.71
C PRO A 500 32.16 26.43 7.34
N ASN A 501 32.02 26.56 8.66
CA ASN A 501 32.29 27.82 9.36
C ASN A 501 33.74 28.33 9.23
N ASP A 502 34.71 27.46 8.90
CA ASP A 502 36.11 27.84 8.69
C ASP A 502 36.42 28.11 7.20
N VAL A 503 35.52 27.70 6.30
CA VAL A 503 35.61 27.81 4.83
C VAL A 503 34.28 28.24 4.20
N PRO A 504 33.65 29.34 4.67
CA PRO A 504 32.22 29.60 4.45
C PRO A 504 31.83 29.90 3.01
N ASP A 505 32.78 30.27 2.16
CA ASP A 505 32.58 30.58 0.73
C ASP A 505 32.59 29.33 -0.16
N LEU A 506 33.17 28.21 0.29
CA LEU A 506 33.32 27.02 -0.57
C LEU A 506 32.00 26.43 -1.05
N HIS A 507 30.95 26.53 -0.24
CA HIS A 507 29.65 25.99 -0.61
C HIS A 507 29.04 26.72 -1.82
N ASP A 508 29.20 28.04 -1.89
CA ASP A 508 28.67 28.86 -2.98
C ASP A 508 29.59 28.86 -4.22
N LEU A 509 30.85 28.47 -4.07
CA LEU A 509 31.79 28.37 -5.20
C LEU A 509 31.64 27.04 -5.94
N TYR A 510 31.80 27.06 -7.26
CA TYR A 510 31.83 25.86 -8.11
C TYR A 510 32.88 25.99 -9.22
N GLY A 511 33.18 24.88 -9.89
CA GLY A 511 34.12 24.81 -11.00
C GLY A 511 35.53 25.28 -10.62
N ARG A 512 36.14 26.13 -11.47
CA ARG A 512 37.52 26.61 -11.25
C ARG A 512 37.67 27.45 -9.98
N ALA A 513 36.69 28.32 -9.68
CA ALA A 513 36.73 29.17 -8.50
C ALA A 513 36.72 28.34 -7.21
N PHE A 514 35.89 27.29 -7.17
CA PHE A 514 35.92 26.32 -6.07
C PHE A 514 37.28 25.65 -5.95
N ALA A 515 37.84 25.16 -7.05
CA ALA A 515 39.11 24.42 -7.02
C ALA A 515 40.28 25.28 -6.52
N GLU A 516 40.33 26.55 -6.93
CA GLU A 516 41.32 27.52 -6.47
C GLU A 516 41.18 27.81 -4.97
N ALA A 517 39.96 28.14 -4.52
CA ALA A 517 39.69 28.44 -3.12
C ALA A 517 39.95 27.23 -2.20
N TYR A 518 39.45 26.05 -2.60
CA TYR A 518 39.64 24.80 -1.86
C TYR A 518 41.12 24.48 -1.66
N THR A 519 41.93 24.61 -2.72
CA THR A 519 43.37 24.35 -2.64
C THR A 519 44.08 25.37 -1.74
N GLU A 520 43.64 26.64 -1.71
CA GLU A 520 44.21 27.60 -0.75
C GLU A 520 43.84 27.26 0.69
N TYR A 521 42.62 26.80 0.96
CA TYR A 521 42.25 26.33 2.29
C TYR A 521 43.06 25.11 2.75
N GLU A 522 43.41 24.19 1.84
CA GLU A 522 44.35 23.12 2.14
C GLU A 522 45.72 23.67 2.59
N ARG A 523 46.25 24.69 1.89
CA ARG A 523 47.52 25.33 2.30
C ARG A 523 47.41 26.06 3.64
N ARG A 524 46.28 26.72 3.92
CA ARG A 524 46.01 27.37 5.21
C ARG A 524 45.98 26.36 6.36
N ALA A 525 45.40 25.19 6.13
CA ALA A 525 45.45 24.08 7.08
C ALA A 525 46.89 23.59 7.30
N ASP A 526 47.68 23.44 6.24
CA ASP A 526 49.11 23.05 6.35
C ASP A 526 49.94 24.10 7.12
N ARG A 527 49.59 25.40 7.00
CA ARG A 527 50.19 26.50 7.78
C ARG A 527 49.68 26.57 9.24
N GLY A 528 48.73 25.74 9.63
CA GLY A 528 48.14 25.71 10.98
C GLY A 528 47.13 26.84 11.26
N GLU A 529 46.68 27.56 10.23
CA GLU A 529 45.67 28.61 10.36
C GLU A 529 44.27 28.03 10.58
N ILE A 530 43.99 26.86 9.99
CA ILE A 530 42.76 26.08 10.20
C ILE A 530 43.11 24.90 11.09
N LYS A 531 42.48 24.84 12.27
CA LYS A 531 42.80 23.82 13.29
C LYS A 531 41.94 22.56 13.18
N VAL A 532 40.73 22.69 12.63
CA VAL A 532 39.76 21.60 12.53
C VAL A 532 39.68 21.17 11.08
N PHE A 533 40.51 20.19 10.71
CA PHE A 533 40.48 19.57 9.39
C PHE A 533 40.91 18.11 9.51
N ARG A 534 40.64 17.32 8.47
CA ARG A 534 41.14 15.94 8.37
C ARG A 534 41.47 15.59 6.93
N ARG A 535 42.62 14.98 6.68
CA ARG A 535 43.05 14.54 5.35
C ARG A 535 42.86 13.03 5.20
N ILE A 536 42.34 12.61 4.06
CA ILE A 536 42.08 11.20 3.73
C ILE A 536 42.40 10.96 2.24
N PRO A 537 42.84 9.76 1.85
CA PRO A 537 42.98 9.42 0.42
C PRO A 537 41.63 9.51 -0.30
N ALA A 538 41.56 10.23 -1.42
CA ALA A 538 40.31 10.43 -2.15
C ALA A 538 39.70 9.09 -2.61
N GLN A 539 40.54 8.14 -3.04
CA GLN A 539 40.12 6.79 -3.42
C GLN A 539 39.50 6.00 -2.26
N GLN A 540 39.96 6.22 -1.02
CA GLN A 540 39.39 5.57 0.16
C GLN A 540 37.98 6.12 0.45
N MET A 541 37.82 7.45 0.40
CA MET A 541 36.52 8.09 0.54
C MET A 541 35.55 7.60 -0.54
N TRP A 542 35.99 7.63 -1.81
CA TRP A 542 35.18 7.16 -2.92
C TRP A 542 34.75 5.70 -2.78
N ARG A 543 35.67 4.81 -2.37
CA ARG A 543 35.34 3.42 -2.08
C ARG A 543 34.29 3.33 -0.98
N LYS A 544 34.42 4.10 0.11
CA LYS A 544 33.43 4.13 1.19
C LYS A 544 32.05 4.58 0.69
N MET A 545 31.98 5.64 -0.11
CA MET A 545 30.73 6.14 -0.71
C MET A 545 30.04 5.05 -1.54
N LEU A 546 30.79 4.38 -2.42
CA LEU A 546 30.25 3.30 -3.26
C LEU A 546 29.83 2.07 -2.44
N SER A 547 30.60 1.68 -1.42
CA SER A 547 30.24 0.59 -0.52
C SER A 547 28.93 0.87 0.21
N MET A 548 28.72 2.10 0.70
CA MET A 548 27.48 2.46 1.39
C MET A 548 26.28 2.53 0.45
N LEU A 549 26.48 3.07 -0.76
CA LEU A 549 25.46 3.05 -1.80
C LEU A 549 25.07 1.61 -2.15
N PHE A 550 26.03 0.69 -2.24
CA PHE A 550 25.77 -0.73 -2.49
C PHE A 550 25.03 -1.42 -1.32
N GLU A 551 25.48 -1.20 -0.09
CA GLU A 551 24.91 -1.88 1.09
C GLU A 551 23.54 -1.34 1.52
N THR A 552 23.30 -0.03 1.34
CA THR A 552 22.13 0.65 1.92
C THR A 552 21.28 1.40 0.90
N GLY A 553 21.71 1.46 -0.36
CA GLY A 553 21.10 2.31 -1.39
C GLY A 553 21.37 3.81 -1.21
N HIS A 554 22.22 4.19 -0.25
CA HIS A 554 22.48 5.57 0.16
C HIS A 554 23.93 5.79 0.64
N PRO A 555 24.42 7.03 0.61
CA PRO A 555 23.81 8.20 -0.04
C PRO A 555 23.88 8.10 -1.57
N TRP A 556 22.97 8.79 -2.26
CA TRP A 556 23.03 8.91 -3.73
C TRP A 556 24.19 9.78 -4.20
N ILE A 557 24.56 9.65 -5.47
CA ILE A 557 25.67 10.39 -6.07
C ILE A 557 25.12 11.49 -6.97
N THR A 558 25.41 12.74 -6.63
CA THR A 558 25.03 13.92 -7.42
C THR A 558 26.21 14.87 -7.57
N PHE A 559 26.34 15.53 -8.72
CA PHE A 559 27.54 16.31 -9.06
C PHE A 559 27.24 17.81 -9.04
N LYS A 560 27.96 18.54 -8.17
CA LYS A 560 27.78 19.97 -7.92
C LYS A 560 28.05 20.83 -9.15
N ASP A 561 29.21 20.63 -9.75
CA ASP A 561 29.71 21.55 -10.77
C ASP A 561 28.87 21.48 -12.06
N PRO A 562 28.52 20.29 -12.61
CA PRO A 562 27.65 20.23 -13.79
C PRO A 562 26.28 20.85 -13.57
N CYS A 563 25.72 20.73 -12.36
CA CYS A 563 24.43 21.34 -12.01
C CYS A 563 24.53 22.87 -12.00
N ASN A 564 25.56 23.43 -11.37
CA ASN A 564 25.76 24.87 -11.30
C ASN A 564 26.16 25.48 -12.64
N ILE A 565 27.17 24.93 -13.32
CA ILE A 565 27.69 25.41 -14.61
C ILE A 565 26.62 25.42 -15.71
N ARG A 566 25.63 24.52 -15.63
CA ARG A 566 24.55 24.41 -16.63
C ARG A 566 23.24 25.03 -16.15
N SER A 567 23.19 25.55 -14.93
CA SER A 567 22.01 26.23 -14.41
C SER A 567 21.77 27.52 -15.22
N PRO A 568 20.56 27.76 -15.76
CA PRO A 568 20.25 29.00 -16.45
C PRO A 568 20.23 30.22 -15.51
N GLN A 569 20.27 30.01 -14.19
CA GLN A 569 20.05 31.04 -13.17
C GLN A 569 21.32 31.48 -12.41
N GLN A 570 22.52 31.10 -12.88
CA GLN A 570 23.82 31.42 -12.23
C GLN A 570 24.04 32.91 -11.91
N HIS A 571 23.39 33.81 -12.64
CA HIS A 571 23.53 35.26 -12.48
C HIS A 571 22.82 35.82 -11.24
N VAL A 572 21.94 35.05 -10.59
CA VAL A 572 21.10 35.49 -9.45
C VAL A 572 21.09 34.51 -8.28
N GLY A 573 21.87 33.42 -8.36
CA GLY A 573 21.96 32.42 -7.31
C GLY A 573 22.89 31.28 -7.68
N VAL A 574 23.12 30.42 -6.69
CA VAL A 574 23.87 29.17 -6.79
C VAL A 574 22.94 28.05 -6.30
#